data_AF-A0A1M6Z0R8-F1
#
_entry.id   AF-A0A1M6Z0R8-F1
#
_cell.length_a   1.000
_cell.length_b   1.000
_cell.length_c   1.000
_cell.angle_alpha   90.00
_cell.angle_beta   90.00
_cell.angle_gamma   90.00
#
_symmetry.space_group_name_H-M   'P 1'
#
loop_
_entity.id
_entity.type
_entity.pdbx_description
1 polymer ?
#
loop_
_entity_poly.entity_id
_entity_poly.type
_entity_poly.pdbx_seq_one_letter_code
_entity_poly.pdbx_strand_id
1 'polypeptide(L)'
;MRYLLVLFALLFPGLAPAAGPEAETARCHAEIPCPLGDRSYHVKEPDDWDGVTPLPVLLHFHGWMRQGALIVKHGRISGATRRRGVLLLAPNGAGKTWDFWTSDTDDVDFAAAVIEDAAKRYPIDRSRIYVSGYSYGSAMAWRYACENGDGVAALLAVSGTLRQSETCPAAPAEVRHVHGTSDNVMGFPFGPGGDTTYPVKLWRDTLDCNGPPRDLGTWDVTRHDTFRRSQWTDCNGGQVTLDVHKRGHFIPRGWIARQLDELLDLPHAYP
;
A
#
# COMPACT_ATOMS: atom_id res chain seq x y z
N MET A 1 -43.29 52.21 -63.86
CA MET A 1 -43.68 50.84 -63.51
C MET A 1 -42.54 49.88 -63.85
N ARG A 2 -41.70 49.55 -62.85
CA ARG A 2 -40.86 48.33 -62.71
C ARG A 2 -39.82 48.62 -61.62
N TYR A 3 -40.10 48.13 -60.42
CA TYR A 3 -39.23 48.20 -59.25
C TYR A 3 -38.04 47.26 -59.45
N LEU A 4 -36.81 47.77 -59.34
CA LEU A 4 -35.60 46.96 -59.23
C LEU A 4 -35.45 46.54 -57.76
N LEU A 5 -35.68 45.27 -57.46
CA LEU A 5 -35.38 44.65 -56.16
C LEU A 5 -33.88 44.32 -56.14
N VAL A 6 -33.09 45.10 -55.39
CA VAL A 6 -31.71 44.76 -55.05
C VAL A 6 -31.75 43.90 -53.78
N LEU A 7 -31.51 42.60 -53.91
CA LEU A 7 -31.29 41.71 -52.76
C LEU A 7 -29.91 42.01 -52.16
N PHE A 8 -29.89 42.59 -50.96
CA PHE A 8 -28.70 42.61 -50.12
C PHE A 8 -28.53 41.24 -49.46
N ALA A 9 -27.57 40.44 -49.93
CA ALA A 9 -27.13 39.25 -49.23
C ALA A 9 -26.30 39.67 -48.00
N LEU A 10 -26.91 39.62 -46.81
CA LEU A 10 -26.21 39.80 -45.54
C LEU A 10 -25.37 38.56 -45.27
N LEU A 11 -24.06 38.66 -45.51
CA LEU A 11 -23.06 37.70 -45.04
C LEU A 11 -22.95 37.83 -43.52
N PHE A 12 -23.61 36.93 -42.79
CA PHE A 12 -23.33 36.74 -41.37
C PHE A 12 -21.97 36.05 -41.23
N PRO A 13 -20.99 36.63 -40.49
CA PRO A 13 -19.79 35.88 -40.13
C PRO A 13 -20.21 34.72 -39.24
N GLY A 14 -20.05 33.50 -39.74
CA GLY A 14 -20.25 32.29 -38.94
C GLY A 14 -19.27 32.30 -37.78
N LEU A 15 -19.78 32.46 -36.56
CA LEU A 15 -19.00 32.15 -35.37
C LEU A 15 -18.67 30.66 -35.42
N ALA A 16 -17.41 30.33 -35.69
CA ALA A 16 -16.89 29.01 -35.35
C ALA A 16 -17.13 28.80 -33.85
N PRO A 17 -17.67 27.66 -33.42
CA PRO A 17 -17.73 27.35 -32.00
C PRO A 17 -16.30 27.37 -31.48
N ALA A 18 -16.01 28.29 -30.56
CA ALA A 18 -14.78 28.24 -29.79
C ALA A 18 -14.73 26.86 -29.13
N ALA A 19 -13.72 26.06 -29.47
CA ALA A 19 -13.38 24.90 -28.68
C ALA A 19 -13.23 25.39 -27.24
N GLY A 20 -14.19 25.06 -26.38
CA GLY A 20 -14.02 25.22 -24.95
C GLY A 20 -12.76 24.46 -24.53
N PRO A 21 -12.14 24.81 -23.40
CA PRO A 21 -11.03 24.01 -22.89
C PRO A 21 -11.49 22.56 -22.89
N GLU A 22 -10.77 21.69 -23.63
CA GLU A 22 -10.92 20.25 -23.49
C GLU A 22 -10.97 20.01 -21.99
N ALA A 23 -12.08 19.44 -21.52
CA ALA A 23 -12.19 19.04 -20.13
C ALA A 23 -11.00 18.11 -19.90
N GLU A 24 -9.97 18.64 -19.25
CA GLU A 24 -8.81 17.91 -18.79
C GLU A 24 -9.37 16.65 -18.15
N THR A 25 -9.23 15.51 -18.83
CA THR A 25 -9.86 14.25 -18.43
C THR A 25 -9.60 14.09 -16.94
N ALA A 26 -10.66 14.19 -16.13
CA ALA A 26 -10.52 14.38 -14.69
C ALA A 26 -9.52 13.37 -14.14
N ARG A 27 -8.33 13.86 -13.77
CA ARG A 27 -7.23 13.01 -13.33
C ARG A 27 -7.72 12.23 -12.12
N CYS A 28 -7.62 10.90 -12.18
CA CYS A 28 -7.88 10.10 -10.99
C CYS A 28 -6.88 10.50 -9.89
N HIS A 29 -7.41 10.84 -8.72
CA HIS A 29 -6.64 11.31 -7.58
C HIS A 29 -7.52 11.29 -6.34
N ALA A 30 -6.91 10.91 -5.22
CA ALA A 30 -7.54 10.76 -3.92
C ALA A 30 -8.83 9.93 -4.03
N GLU A 31 -9.99 10.49 -3.71
CA GLU A 31 -11.28 9.79 -3.74
C GLU A 31 -11.79 9.49 -5.16
N ILE A 32 -11.22 10.09 -6.20
CA ILE A 32 -11.57 9.79 -7.60
C ILE A 32 -10.74 8.58 -8.06
N PRO A 33 -11.35 7.42 -8.34
CA PRO A 33 -10.61 6.22 -8.68
C PRO A 33 -9.99 6.28 -10.07
N CYS A 34 -8.82 5.68 -10.21
CA CYS A 34 -8.18 5.35 -11.48
C CYS A 34 -8.81 4.05 -12.01
N PRO A 35 -9.52 4.09 -13.16
CA PRO A 35 -10.02 2.86 -13.78
C PRO A 35 -8.85 2.02 -14.31
N LEU A 36 -8.93 0.70 -14.13
CA LEU A 36 -7.96 -0.27 -14.62
C LEU A 36 -8.68 -1.58 -14.97
N GLY A 37 -9.06 -1.73 -16.24
CA GLY A 37 -9.96 -2.80 -16.67
C GLY A 37 -11.31 -2.71 -15.94
N ASP A 38 -11.78 -3.85 -15.41
CA ASP A 38 -13.02 -3.94 -14.62
C ASP A 38 -12.81 -3.59 -13.13
N ARG A 39 -11.58 -3.27 -12.74
CA ARG A 39 -11.21 -2.86 -11.37
C ARG A 39 -10.75 -1.40 -11.36
N SER A 40 -10.39 -0.91 -10.18
CA SER A 40 -9.90 0.45 -10.00
C SER A 40 -9.02 0.57 -8.77
N TYR A 41 -8.27 1.66 -8.68
CA TYR A 41 -7.49 1.98 -7.50
C TYR A 41 -7.53 3.48 -7.22
N HIS A 42 -7.10 3.88 -6.03
CA HIS A 42 -6.96 5.27 -5.64
C HIS A 42 -5.48 5.61 -5.49
N VAL A 43 -5.12 6.85 -5.80
CA VAL A 43 -3.76 7.35 -5.65
C VAL A 43 -3.74 8.59 -4.78
N LYS A 44 -2.72 8.75 -3.95
CA LYS A 44 -2.52 9.97 -3.17
C LYS A 44 -1.04 10.35 -3.15
N GLU A 45 -0.70 11.49 -3.74
CA GLU A 45 0.66 12.04 -3.71
C GLU A 45 1.03 12.58 -2.32
N PRO A 46 2.34 12.70 -2.05
CA PRO A 46 2.83 13.48 -0.92
C PRO A 46 2.36 14.93 -0.91
N ASP A 47 2.24 15.50 0.28
CA ASP A 47 1.71 16.85 0.46
C ASP A 47 2.62 17.92 -0.21
N ASP A 48 3.94 17.68 -0.21
CA ASP A 48 4.97 18.61 -0.70
C ASP A 48 5.68 18.10 -1.97
N TRP A 49 5.04 17.26 -2.79
CA TRP A 49 5.66 16.75 -4.01
C TRP A 49 5.78 17.83 -5.10
N ASP A 50 6.95 17.93 -5.72
CA ASP A 50 7.30 18.92 -6.75
C ASP A 50 6.76 18.61 -8.15
N GLY A 51 6.08 17.47 -8.32
CA GLY A 51 5.55 17.01 -9.60
C GLY A 51 6.54 16.25 -10.49
N VAL A 52 7.81 16.14 -10.11
CA VAL A 52 8.89 15.59 -10.97
C VAL A 52 9.83 14.63 -10.29
N THR A 53 10.03 14.76 -8.97
CA THR A 53 10.92 13.88 -8.19
C THR A 53 10.36 12.45 -8.17
N PRO A 54 11.16 11.42 -8.51
CA PRO A 54 10.73 10.03 -8.41
C PRO A 54 10.30 9.65 -6.99
N LEU A 55 9.12 9.03 -6.89
CA LEU A 55 8.47 8.71 -5.62
C LEU A 55 8.68 7.24 -5.22
N PRO A 56 9.12 6.95 -3.97
CA PRO A 56 8.82 5.69 -3.32
C PRO A 56 7.31 5.43 -3.33
N VAL A 57 6.92 4.16 -3.40
CA VAL A 57 5.52 3.75 -3.46
C VAL A 57 5.16 2.92 -2.24
N LEU A 58 3.98 3.16 -1.68
CA LEU A 58 3.31 2.22 -0.77
C LEU A 58 2.03 1.72 -1.44
N LEU A 59 2.03 0.47 -1.89
CA LEU A 59 0.82 -0.23 -2.30
C LEU A 59 0.12 -0.78 -1.05
N HIS A 60 -1.01 -0.20 -0.65
CA HIS A 60 -1.72 -0.56 0.57
C HIS A 60 -3.09 -1.20 0.31
N PHE A 61 -3.22 -2.48 0.67
CA PHE A 61 -4.46 -3.25 0.56
C PHE A 61 -5.39 -3.00 1.76
N HIS A 62 -6.66 -2.69 1.47
CA HIS A 62 -7.67 -2.45 2.50
C HIS A 62 -8.14 -3.73 3.20
N GLY A 63 -8.69 -3.63 4.42
CA GLY A 63 -9.33 -4.76 5.11
C GLY A 63 -10.68 -5.16 4.50
N TRP A 64 -11.26 -6.27 4.98
CA TRP A 64 -12.55 -6.79 4.49
C TRP A 64 -13.67 -5.73 4.53
N MET A 65 -14.53 -5.73 3.50
CA MET A 65 -15.65 -4.80 3.32
C MET A 65 -15.24 -3.31 3.24
N ARG A 66 -13.99 -3.02 2.87
CA ARG A 66 -13.48 -1.66 2.64
C ARG A 66 -13.10 -1.47 1.16
N GLN A 67 -12.61 -0.27 0.83
CA GLN A 67 -12.17 0.15 -0.50
C GLN A 67 -11.06 1.20 -0.37
N GLY A 68 -10.32 1.43 -1.45
CA GLY A 68 -9.19 2.35 -1.53
C GLY A 68 -9.54 3.81 -1.22
N ALA A 69 -10.76 4.26 -1.52
CA ALA A 69 -11.23 5.60 -1.15
C ALA A 69 -11.12 5.89 0.36
N LEU A 70 -11.28 4.87 1.22
CA LEU A 70 -11.08 5.02 2.65
C LEU A 70 -9.60 5.14 3.02
N ILE A 71 -8.73 4.42 2.31
CA ILE A 71 -7.29 4.33 2.56
C ILE A 71 -6.61 5.67 2.31
N VAL A 72 -6.91 6.34 1.19
CA VAL A 72 -6.37 7.67 0.85
C VAL A 72 -6.81 8.79 1.82
N LYS A 73 -7.84 8.54 2.64
CA LYS A 73 -8.29 9.43 3.71
C LYS A 73 -7.79 9.01 5.10
N HIS A 74 -7.28 7.80 5.24
CA HIS A 74 -6.99 7.23 6.55
C HIS A 74 -5.74 7.87 7.17
N GLY A 75 -5.90 8.56 8.30
CA GLY A 75 -4.82 9.35 8.93
C GLY A 75 -3.58 8.55 9.34
N ARG A 76 -3.71 7.24 9.61
CA ARG A 76 -2.57 6.36 9.96
C ARG A 76 -1.86 5.76 8.76
N ILE A 77 -2.47 5.81 7.56
CA ILE A 77 -1.90 5.26 6.32
C ILE A 77 -1.51 6.43 5.42
N SER A 78 -2.50 7.13 4.87
CA SER A 78 -2.32 8.30 4.02
C SER A 78 -1.60 9.44 4.74
N GLY A 79 -1.88 9.66 6.03
CA GLY A 79 -1.09 10.63 6.80
C GLY A 79 0.38 10.21 6.97
N ALA A 80 0.67 8.90 7.06
CA ALA A 80 2.05 8.41 7.17
C ALA A 80 2.81 8.62 5.86
N THR A 81 2.22 8.25 4.72
CA THR A 81 2.84 8.35 3.40
C THR A 81 3.01 9.80 2.94
N ARG A 82 1.95 10.62 3.08
CA ARG A 82 1.96 11.97 2.51
C ARG A 82 3.00 12.90 3.12
N ARG A 83 3.31 12.71 4.40
CA ARG A 83 4.33 13.46 5.14
C ARG A 83 5.76 12.92 4.98
N ARG A 84 5.96 11.83 4.22
CA ARG A 84 7.25 11.14 4.07
C ARG A 84 7.70 11.02 2.61
N GLY A 85 7.06 11.77 1.71
CA GLY A 85 7.41 11.71 0.29
C GLY A 85 7.05 10.38 -0.38
N VAL A 86 6.06 9.63 0.13
CA VAL A 86 5.67 8.32 -0.41
C VAL A 86 4.34 8.42 -1.17
N LEU A 87 4.31 7.95 -2.42
CA LEU A 87 3.09 7.81 -3.22
C LEU A 87 2.26 6.64 -2.67
N LEU A 88 1.03 6.91 -2.26
CA LEU A 88 0.11 5.87 -1.79
C LEU A 88 -0.75 5.36 -2.94
N LEU A 89 -0.67 4.06 -3.23
CA LEU A 89 -1.58 3.35 -4.12
C LEU A 89 -2.51 2.48 -3.29
N ALA A 90 -3.83 2.62 -3.49
CA ALA A 90 -4.85 1.93 -2.72
C ALA A 90 -5.85 1.23 -3.67
N PRO A 91 -5.57 -0.03 -4.05
CA PRO A 91 -6.42 -0.79 -4.97
C PRO A 91 -7.78 -1.13 -4.35
N ASN A 92 -8.80 -1.25 -5.21
CA ASN A 92 -10.12 -1.75 -4.84
C ASN A 92 -10.21 -3.24 -5.17
N GLY A 93 -10.29 -4.08 -4.14
CA GLY A 93 -10.49 -5.51 -4.32
C GLY A 93 -11.89 -5.84 -4.83
N ALA A 94 -12.01 -6.91 -5.62
CA ALA A 94 -13.29 -7.38 -6.13
C ALA A 94 -14.22 -7.72 -4.96
N GLY A 95 -15.49 -7.28 -5.03
CA GLY A 95 -16.44 -7.51 -3.95
C GLY A 95 -16.04 -6.90 -2.59
N LYS A 96 -15.12 -5.92 -2.56
CA LYS A 96 -14.58 -5.29 -1.33
C LYS A 96 -13.80 -6.28 -0.45
N THR A 97 -13.17 -7.28 -1.07
CA THR A 97 -12.31 -8.27 -0.42
C THR A 97 -11.13 -8.63 -1.32
N TRP A 98 -10.30 -9.56 -0.86
CA TRP A 98 -9.17 -10.11 -1.57
C TRP A 98 -9.24 -11.63 -1.56
N ASP A 99 -8.77 -12.26 -2.62
CA ASP A 99 -8.48 -13.69 -2.68
C ASP A 99 -6.98 -13.92 -2.43
N PHE A 100 -6.63 -14.27 -1.20
CA PHE A 100 -5.25 -14.56 -0.80
C PHE A 100 -5.07 -16.03 -0.36
N TRP A 101 -6.17 -16.80 -0.35
CA TRP A 101 -6.23 -18.13 0.26
C TRP A 101 -5.35 -19.13 -0.47
N THR A 102 -5.18 -18.93 -1.78
CA THR A 102 -4.29 -19.71 -2.64
C THR A 102 -3.43 -18.76 -3.48
N SER A 103 -2.39 -19.30 -4.13
CA SER A 103 -1.58 -18.56 -5.10
C SER A 103 -2.30 -18.34 -6.43
N ASP A 104 -3.35 -19.10 -6.72
CA ASP A 104 -4.21 -18.93 -7.90
C ASP A 104 -5.22 -17.82 -7.64
N THR A 105 -4.77 -16.58 -7.79
CA THR A 105 -5.58 -15.38 -7.56
C THR A 105 -5.24 -14.29 -8.56
N ASP A 106 -6.27 -13.64 -9.09
CA ASP A 106 -6.13 -12.52 -10.02
C ASP A 106 -5.80 -11.19 -9.31
N ASP A 107 -5.81 -11.17 -7.97
CA ASP A 107 -5.50 -9.97 -7.18
C ASP A 107 -3.99 -9.67 -7.19
N VAL A 108 -3.14 -10.68 -7.36
CA VAL A 108 -1.69 -10.52 -7.48
C VAL A 108 -1.35 -9.79 -8.78
N ASP A 109 -1.89 -10.26 -9.90
CA ASP A 109 -1.69 -9.65 -11.22
C ASP A 109 -2.30 -8.25 -11.28
N PHE A 110 -3.48 -8.07 -10.69
CA PHE A 110 -4.11 -6.76 -10.59
C PHE A 110 -3.25 -5.76 -9.79
N ALA A 111 -2.70 -6.18 -8.65
CA ALA A 111 -1.80 -5.35 -7.86
C ALA A 111 -0.54 -4.94 -8.63
N ALA A 112 0.06 -5.86 -9.39
CA ALA A 112 1.19 -5.54 -10.26
C ALA A 112 0.78 -4.55 -11.36
N ALA A 113 -0.37 -4.75 -11.99
CA ALA A 113 -0.92 -3.84 -13.00
C ALA A 113 -1.18 -2.43 -12.45
N VAL A 114 -1.60 -2.31 -11.19
CA VAL A 114 -1.78 -1.00 -10.52
C VAL A 114 -0.46 -0.24 -10.42
N ILE A 115 0.65 -0.90 -10.08
CA ILE A 115 1.98 -0.27 -10.02
C ILE A 115 2.40 0.18 -11.41
N GLU A 116 2.26 -0.67 -12.43
CA GLU A 116 2.62 -0.34 -13.81
C GLU A 116 1.76 0.79 -14.39
N ASP A 117 0.48 0.81 -14.08
CA ASP A 117 -0.43 1.86 -14.51
C ASP A 117 -0.12 3.19 -13.79
N ALA A 118 0.24 3.15 -12.50
CA ALA A 118 0.71 4.32 -11.77
C ALA A 118 2.04 4.87 -12.35
N ALA A 119 2.96 4.00 -12.77
CA ALA A 119 4.25 4.39 -13.36
C ALA A 119 4.11 5.16 -14.69
N LYS A 120 2.97 5.04 -15.38
CA LYS A 120 2.65 5.85 -16.58
C LYS A 120 2.25 7.28 -16.22
N ARG A 121 1.85 7.54 -14.97
CA ARG A 121 1.30 8.82 -14.50
C ARG A 121 2.21 9.56 -13.53
N TYR A 122 3.11 8.83 -12.87
CA TYR A 122 4.02 9.34 -11.84
C TYR A 122 5.44 8.82 -12.10
N PRO A 123 6.48 9.64 -11.91
CA PRO A 123 7.84 9.12 -11.81
C PRO A 123 7.93 8.29 -10.51
N ILE A 124 8.03 6.98 -10.65
CA ILE A 124 8.13 6.04 -9.53
C ILE A 124 9.57 5.56 -9.40
N ASP A 125 10.08 5.55 -8.18
CA ASP A 125 11.32 4.86 -7.84
C ASP A 125 11.05 3.35 -7.67
N ARG A 126 11.38 2.59 -8.72
CA ARG A 126 11.17 1.13 -8.75
C ARG A 126 12.04 0.37 -7.73
N SER A 127 13.08 0.99 -7.18
CA SER A 127 13.88 0.39 -6.10
C SER A 127 13.24 0.54 -4.71
N ARG A 128 12.18 1.36 -4.60
CA ARG A 128 11.47 1.66 -3.34
C ARG A 128 9.97 1.42 -3.47
N ILE A 129 9.62 0.21 -3.95
CA ILE A 129 8.25 -0.29 -3.91
C ILE A 129 8.01 -1.01 -2.59
N TYR A 130 7.16 -0.44 -1.75
CA TYR A 130 6.69 -1.03 -0.50
C TYR A 130 5.28 -1.56 -0.67
N VAL A 131 5.01 -2.69 -0.02
CA VAL A 131 3.69 -3.34 -0.04
C VAL A 131 3.18 -3.44 1.38
N SER A 132 1.90 -3.16 1.59
CA SER A 132 1.32 -3.06 2.92
C SER A 132 -0.15 -3.45 2.89
N GLY A 133 -0.70 -3.77 4.06
CA GLY A 133 -2.13 -3.92 4.20
C GLY A 133 -2.53 -4.14 5.64
N TYR A 134 -3.84 -4.12 5.88
CA TYR A 134 -4.43 -4.39 7.18
C TYR A 134 -5.46 -5.51 7.11
N SER A 135 -5.46 -6.42 8.09
CA SER A 135 -6.44 -7.52 8.16
C SER A 135 -6.36 -8.42 6.92
N TYR A 136 -7.46 -8.64 6.21
CA TYR A 136 -7.46 -9.33 4.90
C TYR A 136 -6.52 -8.66 3.89
N GLY A 137 -6.38 -7.33 3.94
CA GLY A 137 -5.39 -6.62 3.13
C GLY A 137 -3.96 -6.95 3.54
N SER A 138 -3.69 -7.25 4.82
CA SER A 138 -2.36 -7.70 5.26
C SER A 138 -2.07 -9.10 4.72
N ALA A 139 -3.05 -10.00 4.74
CA ALA A 139 -2.90 -11.31 4.11
C ALA A 139 -2.71 -11.20 2.59
N MET A 140 -3.38 -10.26 1.93
CA MET A 140 -3.16 -9.95 0.51
C MET A 140 -1.76 -9.36 0.24
N ALA A 141 -1.28 -8.46 1.11
CA ALA A 141 0.07 -7.92 1.03
C ALA A 141 1.13 -9.04 1.15
N TRP A 142 0.91 -9.98 2.07
CA TRP A 142 1.73 -11.17 2.20
C TRP A 142 1.68 -12.03 0.93
N ARG A 143 0.49 -12.31 0.38
CA ARG A 143 0.34 -13.06 -0.88
C ARG A 143 1.06 -12.39 -2.04
N TYR A 144 0.89 -11.08 -2.22
CA TYR A 144 1.60 -10.34 -3.26
C TYR A 144 3.12 -10.47 -3.12
N ALA A 145 3.65 -10.30 -1.90
CA ALA A 145 5.08 -10.45 -1.66
C ALA A 145 5.57 -11.91 -1.81
N CYS A 146 4.71 -12.90 -1.57
CA CYS A 146 4.99 -14.32 -1.74
C CYS A 146 5.22 -14.66 -3.21
N GLU A 147 4.39 -14.10 -4.11
CA GLU A 147 4.47 -14.35 -5.55
C GLU A 147 5.42 -13.39 -6.29
N ASN A 148 5.52 -12.12 -5.86
CA ASN A 148 6.24 -11.05 -6.56
C ASN A 148 7.31 -10.34 -5.68
N GLY A 149 7.82 -11.03 -4.66
CA GLY A 149 8.70 -10.45 -3.64
C GLY A 149 9.99 -9.81 -4.16
N ASP A 150 10.57 -10.33 -5.24
CA ASP A 150 11.87 -9.85 -5.78
C ASP A 150 11.84 -8.37 -6.20
N GLY A 151 10.66 -7.85 -6.57
CA GLY A 151 10.45 -6.43 -6.91
C GLY A 151 10.01 -5.55 -5.73
N VAL A 152 9.91 -6.11 -4.52
CA VAL A 152 9.38 -5.43 -3.33
C VAL A 152 10.53 -5.12 -2.37
N ALA A 153 10.77 -3.84 -2.14
CA ALA A 153 11.78 -3.36 -1.21
C ALA A 153 11.41 -3.69 0.24
N ALA A 154 10.13 -3.55 0.62
CA ALA A 154 9.66 -3.94 1.94
C ALA A 154 8.17 -4.31 1.99
N LEU A 155 7.85 -5.33 2.77
CA LEU A 155 6.50 -5.67 3.21
C LEU A 155 6.22 -5.03 4.59
N LEU A 156 5.16 -4.24 4.71
CA LEU A 156 4.68 -3.59 5.94
C LEU A 156 3.29 -4.12 6.32
N ALA A 157 3.26 -5.27 6.98
CA ALA A 157 2.05 -6.02 7.29
C ALA A 157 1.46 -5.69 8.68
N VAL A 158 0.13 -5.61 8.77
CA VAL A 158 -0.60 -5.19 9.97
C VAL A 158 -1.78 -6.12 10.25
N SER A 159 -1.70 -6.89 11.34
CA SER A 159 -2.81 -7.72 11.84
C SER A 159 -3.40 -8.69 10.78
N GLY A 160 -2.54 -9.39 10.04
CA GLY A 160 -2.95 -10.50 9.17
C GLY A 160 -1.77 -11.15 8.48
N THR A 161 -1.81 -12.47 8.32
CA THR A 161 -0.74 -13.28 7.73
C THR A 161 -1.34 -14.30 6.75
N LEU A 162 -0.50 -14.92 5.94
CA LEU A 162 -0.82 -16.21 5.35
C LEU A 162 -0.65 -17.34 6.39
N ARG A 163 -0.98 -18.57 5.98
CA ARG A 163 -0.60 -19.76 6.74
C ARG A 163 0.92 -19.80 6.83
N GLN A 164 1.46 -20.06 8.01
CA GLN A 164 2.92 -20.12 8.21
C GLN A 164 3.57 -21.37 7.59
N SER A 165 2.77 -22.23 6.96
CA SER A 165 3.17 -23.40 6.18
C SER A 165 3.08 -23.18 4.66
N GLU A 166 2.74 -21.96 4.22
CA GLU A 166 2.74 -21.62 2.81
C GLU A 166 4.15 -21.78 2.22
N THR A 167 4.25 -22.00 0.91
CA THR A 167 5.54 -21.93 0.20
C THR A 167 5.51 -20.70 -0.69
N CYS A 168 6.50 -19.82 -0.55
CA CYS A 168 6.62 -18.62 -1.35
C CYS A 168 7.74 -18.78 -2.39
N PRO A 169 7.46 -18.58 -3.69
CA PRO A 169 8.50 -18.60 -4.72
C PRO A 169 9.44 -17.39 -4.65
N ALA A 170 9.02 -16.28 -4.03
CA ALA A 170 9.81 -15.06 -3.89
C ALA A 170 9.71 -14.49 -2.47
N ALA A 171 10.58 -13.52 -2.15
CA ALA A 171 10.55 -12.79 -0.89
C ALA A 171 11.01 -11.33 -1.06
N PRO A 172 10.45 -10.39 -0.28
CA PRO A 172 10.92 -9.01 -0.27
C PRO A 172 12.24 -8.90 0.50
N ALA A 173 13.03 -7.87 0.19
CA ALA A 173 14.31 -7.61 0.88
C ALA A 173 14.13 -7.32 2.39
N GLU A 174 12.97 -6.74 2.75
CA GLU A 174 12.60 -6.46 4.13
C GLU A 174 11.17 -6.92 4.42
N VAL A 175 10.99 -7.67 5.52
CA VAL A 175 9.69 -7.99 6.07
C VAL A 175 9.51 -7.28 7.40
N ARG A 176 8.44 -6.49 7.54
CA ARG A 176 8.03 -5.86 8.79
C ARG A 176 6.59 -6.18 9.08
N HIS A 177 6.34 -6.77 10.23
CA HIS A 177 5.00 -7.19 10.62
C HIS A 177 4.67 -6.68 12.01
N VAL A 178 3.44 -6.22 12.20
CA VAL A 178 2.89 -5.90 13.52
C VAL A 178 1.62 -6.68 13.79
N HIS A 179 1.51 -7.21 15.00
CA HIS A 179 0.33 -7.98 15.39
C HIS A 179 0.06 -7.89 16.89
N GLY A 180 -1.23 -7.86 17.24
CA GLY A 180 -1.69 -7.81 18.62
C GLY A 180 -1.97 -9.19 19.21
N THR A 181 -1.43 -9.52 20.38
CA THR A 181 -1.66 -10.82 21.04
C THR A 181 -3.11 -11.05 21.47
N SER A 182 -3.92 -10.00 21.49
CA SER A 182 -5.36 -10.07 21.78
C SER A 182 -6.22 -9.85 20.53
N ASP A 183 -5.63 -9.89 19.34
CA ASP A 183 -6.36 -9.92 18.07
C ASP A 183 -7.14 -11.24 17.98
N ASN A 184 -8.46 -11.15 17.87
CA ASN A 184 -9.37 -12.28 17.74
C ASN A 184 -10.16 -12.25 16.42
N VAL A 185 -9.78 -11.37 15.49
CA VAL A 185 -10.40 -11.27 14.16
C VAL A 185 -9.53 -11.99 13.13
N MET A 186 -8.27 -11.59 13.05
CA MET A 186 -7.21 -12.31 12.33
C MET A 186 -6.26 -12.82 13.41
N GLY A 187 -6.65 -13.87 14.12
CA GLY A 187 -6.04 -14.25 15.38
C GLY A 187 -4.50 -14.29 15.36
N PHE A 188 -3.87 -13.77 16.42
CA PHE A 188 -2.41 -13.82 16.55
C PHE A 188 -1.93 -15.29 16.48
N PRO A 189 -1.12 -15.66 15.49
CA PRO A 189 -0.72 -17.05 15.29
C PRO A 189 0.40 -17.40 16.28
N PHE A 190 0.02 -17.80 17.50
CA PHE A 190 0.99 -18.34 18.46
C PHE A 190 1.60 -19.65 17.95
N GLY A 191 2.91 -19.78 18.08
CA GLY A 191 3.61 -21.03 17.83
C GLY A 191 3.49 -22.00 19.00
N PRO A 192 4.08 -23.20 18.88
CA PRO A 192 4.16 -24.18 19.95
C PRO A 192 4.66 -23.56 21.27
N GLY A 193 4.02 -23.90 22.38
CA GLY A 193 4.40 -23.36 23.70
C GLY A 193 4.09 -21.86 23.90
N GLY A 194 3.30 -21.23 23.01
CA GLY A 194 2.98 -19.81 23.10
C GLY A 194 4.04 -18.89 22.47
N ASP A 195 4.84 -19.41 21.53
CA ASP A 195 5.85 -18.63 20.82
C ASP A 195 5.23 -17.41 20.11
N THR A 196 5.68 -16.23 20.51
CA THR A 196 5.20 -14.94 19.99
C THR A 196 5.94 -14.48 18.73
N THR A 197 6.96 -15.22 18.29
CA THR A 197 7.72 -14.94 17.06
C THR A 197 7.14 -15.64 15.82
N TYR A 198 6.24 -16.58 16.04
CA TYR A 198 5.61 -17.39 15.01
C TYR A 198 4.82 -16.62 13.91
N PRO A 199 4.29 -15.39 14.13
CA PRO A 199 3.63 -14.63 13.05
C PRO A 199 4.50 -14.29 11.85
N VAL A 200 5.83 -14.40 11.95
CA VAL A 200 6.76 -14.17 10.85
C VAL A 200 7.57 -15.42 10.50
N LYS A 201 7.17 -16.60 10.97
CA LYS A 201 7.87 -17.86 10.69
C LYS A 201 8.06 -18.08 9.20
N LEU A 202 7.00 -17.91 8.39
CA LEU A 202 7.07 -18.09 6.94
C LEU A 202 8.23 -17.32 6.32
N TRP A 203 8.34 -16.04 6.64
CA TRP A 203 9.38 -15.17 6.09
C TRP A 203 10.76 -15.47 6.64
N ARG A 204 10.86 -15.87 7.92
CA ARG A 204 12.12 -16.35 8.49
C ARG A 204 12.62 -17.58 7.76
N ASP A 205 11.75 -18.55 7.48
CA ASP A 205 12.13 -19.77 6.79
C ASP A 205 12.46 -19.49 5.32
N THR A 206 11.67 -18.65 4.64
CA THR A 206 11.87 -18.29 3.22
C THR A 206 13.19 -17.54 3.03
N LEU A 207 13.58 -16.69 3.98
CA LEU A 207 14.83 -15.93 3.97
C LEU A 207 15.99 -16.63 4.69
N ASP A 208 15.82 -17.89 5.11
CA ASP A 208 16.85 -18.68 5.81
C ASP A 208 17.42 -17.99 7.07
N CYS A 209 16.55 -17.33 7.84
CA CYS A 209 16.88 -16.65 9.10
C CYS A 209 17.07 -17.66 10.24
N ASN A 210 18.23 -18.32 10.28
CA ASN A 210 18.52 -19.46 11.17
C ASN A 210 18.85 -19.09 12.63
N GLY A 211 19.22 -17.84 12.89
CA GLY A 211 19.56 -17.35 14.23
C GLY A 211 18.35 -17.01 15.13
N PRO A 212 18.56 -16.90 16.46
CA PRO A 212 17.54 -16.31 17.34
C PRO A 212 17.34 -14.81 16.99
N PRO A 213 16.15 -14.24 17.27
CA PRO A 213 15.97 -12.81 17.09
C PRO A 213 16.90 -12.02 17.99
N ARG A 214 17.38 -10.89 17.47
CA ARG A 214 17.83 -9.78 18.31
C ARG A 214 16.59 -9.09 18.90
N ASP A 215 16.44 -9.17 20.22
CA ASP A 215 15.44 -8.39 20.96
C ASP A 215 15.91 -6.93 21.02
N LEU A 216 15.15 -6.03 20.38
CA LEU A 216 15.42 -4.60 20.36
C LEU A 216 14.67 -3.84 21.47
N GLY A 217 14.06 -4.57 22.40
CA GLY A 217 13.32 -3.99 23.51
C GLY A 217 11.96 -3.45 23.08
N THR A 218 11.42 -2.57 23.92
CA THR A 218 10.14 -1.91 23.65
C THR A 218 10.32 -0.52 23.09
N TRP A 219 9.40 -0.12 22.23
CA TRP A 219 9.27 1.25 21.79
C TRP A 219 7.82 1.68 21.77
N ASP A 220 7.60 2.98 21.91
CA ASP A 220 6.29 3.59 22.08
C ASP A 220 6.05 4.67 21.04
N VAL A 221 4.85 4.71 20.47
CA VAL A 221 4.33 5.92 19.79
C VAL A 221 3.53 6.77 20.76
N THR A 222 2.73 6.10 21.58
CA THR A 222 1.99 6.70 22.69
C THR A 222 2.09 5.79 23.90
N ARG A 223 1.67 6.28 25.07
CA ARG A 223 1.57 5.44 26.29
C ARG A 223 0.68 4.18 26.14
N HIS A 224 -0.13 4.12 25.08
CA HIS A 224 -1.06 3.02 24.78
C HIS A 224 -0.67 2.21 23.53
N ASP A 225 0.37 2.65 22.82
CA ASP A 225 0.88 2.05 21.59
C ASP A 225 2.35 1.67 21.82
N THR A 226 2.54 0.68 22.69
CA THR A 226 3.83 0.04 23.02
C THR A 226 4.01 -1.24 22.22
N PHE A 227 5.19 -1.40 21.63
CA PHE A 227 5.56 -2.55 20.81
C PHE A 227 6.84 -3.17 21.33
N ARG A 228 6.88 -4.49 21.49
CA ARG A 228 8.13 -5.25 21.67
C ARG A 228 8.65 -5.61 20.29
N ARG A 229 9.88 -5.23 19.98
CA ARG A 229 10.49 -5.46 18.67
C ARG A 229 11.51 -6.59 18.72
N SER A 230 11.35 -7.54 17.80
CA SER A 230 12.32 -8.60 17.51
C SER A 230 12.79 -8.48 16.08
N GLN A 231 14.08 -8.72 15.83
CA GLN A 231 14.66 -8.60 14.50
C GLN A 231 15.59 -9.77 14.15
N TRP A 232 15.50 -10.25 12.92
CA TRP A 232 16.42 -11.21 12.30
C TRP A 232 17.13 -10.51 11.15
N THR A 233 18.46 -10.42 11.24
CA THR A 233 19.33 -9.81 10.22
C THR A 233 20.36 -10.78 9.67
N ASP A 234 20.56 -11.92 10.34
CA ASP A 234 21.37 -13.03 9.87
C ASP A 234 20.48 -13.97 9.03
N CYS A 235 20.20 -13.53 7.80
CA CYS A 235 19.34 -14.19 6.84
C CYS A 235 20.02 -14.20 5.46
N ASN A 236 19.66 -15.13 4.59
CA ASN A 236 20.22 -15.26 3.25
C ASN A 236 19.47 -14.37 2.24
N GLY A 237 19.64 -13.05 2.34
CA GLY A 237 19.14 -12.09 1.32
C GLY A 237 18.08 -11.09 1.78
N GLY A 238 17.85 -10.93 3.08
CA GLY A 238 16.91 -9.93 3.59
C GLY A 238 16.95 -9.78 5.10
N GLN A 239 15.93 -9.12 5.66
CA GLN A 239 15.75 -9.04 7.11
C GLN A 239 14.27 -9.11 7.50
N VAL A 240 14.01 -9.62 8.70
CA VAL A 240 12.66 -9.74 9.26
C VAL A 240 12.58 -8.95 10.56
N THR A 241 11.57 -8.09 10.68
CA THR A 241 11.24 -7.34 11.89
C THR A 241 9.82 -7.66 12.32
N LEU A 242 9.64 -8.02 13.59
CA LEU A 242 8.35 -8.27 14.21
C LEU A 242 8.14 -7.30 15.37
N ASP A 243 7.02 -6.57 15.33
CA ASP A 243 6.52 -5.78 16.43
C ASP A 243 5.28 -6.44 17.04
N VAL A 244 5.32 -6.71 18.35
CA VAL A 244 4.18 -7.31 19.07
C VAL A 244 3.61 -6.32 20.08
N HIS A 245 2.28 -6.17 20.11
CA HIS A 245 1.57 -5.39 21.12
C HIS A 245 0.49 -6.22 21.82
N LYS A 246 0.02 -5.76 22.98
CA LYS A 246 -0.99 -6.49 23.79
C LYS A 246 -2.44 -6.27 23.36
N ARG A 247 -2.68 -5.36 22.42
CA ARG A 247 -4.04 -4.91 22.03
C ARG A 247 -4.65 -5.80 20.92
N GLY A 248 -5.91 -5.52 20.55
CA GLY A 248 -6.67 -6.29 19.56
C GLY A 248 -6.43 -5.90 18.10
N HIS A 249 -7.46 -6.07 17.26
CA HIS A 249 -7.41 -5.88 15.80
C HIS A 249 -7.57 -4.41 15.38
N PHE A 250 -6.47 -3.72 15.06
CA PHE A 250 -6.48 -2.34 14.56
C PHE A 250 -5.15 -2.00 13.88
N ILE A 251 -5.13 -0.92 13.10
CA ILE A 251 -3.87 -0.34 12.59
C ILE A 251 -3.23 0.49 13.70
N PRO A 252 -2.06 0.11 14.25
CA PRO A 252 -1.49 0.86 15.37
C PRO A 252 -1.08 2.27 14.97
N ARG A 253 -1.28 3.24 15.88
CA ARG A 253 -0.91 4.63 15.60
C ARG A 253 0.60 4.71 15.38
N GLY A 254 1.02 5.44 14.36
CA GLY A 254 2.43 5.73 14.09
C GLY A 254 3.28 4.54 13.63
N TRP A 255 2.73 3.32 13.57
CA TRP A 255 3.54 2.15 13.21
C TRP A 255 4.02 2.20 11.76
N ILE A 256 3.12 2.45 10.80
CA ILE A 256 3.48 2.61 9.37
C ILE A 256 4.45 3.79 9.21
N ALA A 257 4.17 4.90 9.89
CA ALA A 257 5.02 6.09 9.90
C ALA A 257 6.45 5.77 10.35
N ARG A 258 6.62 5.05 11.46
CA ARG A 258 7.94 4.61 11.92
C ARG A 258 8.65 3.75 10.88
N GLN A 259 7.95 2.77 10.31
CA GLN A 259 8.59 1.87 9.34
C GLN A 259 9.08 2.63 8.12
N LEU A 260 8.29 3.58 7.63
CA LEU A 260 8.69 4.45 6.52
C LEU A 260 9.83 5.39 6.92
N ASP A 261 9.86 5.92 8.15
CA ASP A 261 10.99 6.73 8.61
C ASP A 261 12.30 5.92 8.58
N GLU A 262 12.27 4.70 9.12
CA GLU A 262 13.44 3.82 9.17
C GLU A 262 13.88 3.34 7.77
N LEU A 263 12.95 3.11 6.84
CA LEU A 263 13.25 2.66 5.47
C LEU A 263 13.72 3.79 4.54
N LEU A 264 13.45 5.04 4.90
CA LEU A 264 13.78 6.23 4.12
C LEU A 264 14.87 7.08 4.78
N ASP A 265 15.48 6.60 5.87
CA ASP A 265 16.46 7.32 6.69
C ASP A 265 15.97 8.71 7.14
N LEU A 266 14.68 8.83 7.45
CA LEU A 266 14.06 10.06 7.92
C LEU A 266 14.10 10.15 9.46
N PRO A 267 14.17 11.36 10.04
CA PRO A 267 13.97 11.53 11.47
C PRO A 267 12.60 11.01 11.91
N HIS A 268 12.56 10.31 13.05
CA HIS A 268 11.31 9.82 13.60
C HIS A 268 10.37 10.98 13.95
N ALA A 269 9.27 11.11 13.21
CA ALA A 269 8.27 12.16 13.42
C ALA A 269 6.91 11.53 13.74
N TYR A 270 6.55 11.57 15.03
CA TYR A 270 5.24 11.13 15.53
C TYR A 270 4.40 12.34 15.94
N PRO A 271 3.14 12.45 15.49
CA PRO A 271 2.17 13.36 16.09
C PRO A 271 1.60 12.80 17.40
#